data_AF-A0A1D2XAQ9-F1
#
_entry.id   AF-A0A1D2XAQ9-F1
#
_cell.length_a   1.000
_cell.length_b   1.000
_cell.length_c   1.000
_cell.angle_alpha   90.00
_cell.angle_beta   90.00
_cell.angle_gamma   90.00
#
_symmetry.space_group_name_H-M   'P 1'
#
loop_
_entity.id
_entity.type
_entity.pdbx_description
1 polymer ?
#
loop_
_entity_poly.entity_id
_entity_poly.type
_entity_poly.pdbx_seq_one_letter_code
_entity_poly.pdbx_strand_id
1 'polypeptide(L)'
;MASRIKLIDVRKLPKNADLVARKSANIVAEAKACLKKQEDFMEEVGMDRKNLRTYINSDRWSAQQKHKARQELIRWNDEMKADIAQDVSAKRKEIRFASKLLNIQPKSTQTTRRRRTGFI
;
A
#
# COMPACT_ATOMS: atom_id res chain seq x y z
N MET A 1 28.27 -33.96 -33.54
CA MET A 1 28.52 -32.54 -33.16
C MET A 1 27.95 -32.33 -31.76
N ALA A 2 28.78 -32.13 -30.75
CA ALA A 2 28.32 -31.97 -29.36
C ALA A 2 27.91 -30.51 -29.12
N SER A 3 26.61 -30.26 -28.94
CA SER A 3 26.09 -28.95 -28.54
C SER A 3 26.50 -28.64 -27.10
N ARG A 4 27.49 -27.75 -26.93
CA ARG A 4 27.89 -27.20 -25.63
C ARG A 4 26.73 -26.41 -25.03
N ILE A 5 26.00 -27.02 -24.10
CA ILE A 5 24.99 -26.33 -23.28
C ILE A 5 25.75 -25.36 -22.38
N LYS A 6 25.62 -24.05 -22.64
CA LYS A 6 26.12 -23.01 -21.74
C LYS A 6 25.07 -22.76 -20.66
N LEU A 7 25.46 -22.88 -19.39
CA LEU A 7 24.67 -22.40 -18.26
C LEU A 7 24.57 -20.87 -18.36
N ILE A 8 23.41 -20.38 -18.81
CA ILE A 8 23.11 -18.95 -18.85
C ILE A 8 22.48 -18.59 -17.50
N ASP A 9 23.13 -17.71 -16.76
CA ASP A 9 22.59 -17.12 -15.55
C ASP A 9 21.33 -16.31 -15.90
N VAL A 10 20.17 -16.80 -15.45
CA VAL A 10 18.85 -16.23 -15.77
C VAL A 10 18.74 -14.76 -15.32
N ARG A 11 19.55 -14.33 -14.34
CA ARG A 11 19.61 -12.95 -13.86
C ARG A 11 20.28 -11.99 -14.86
N LYS A 12 21.00 -12.50 -15.86
CA LYS A 12 21.64 -11.72 -16.94
C LYS A 12 20.73 -11.54 -18.16
N LEU A 13 19.49 -12.04 -18.12
CA LEU A 13 18.51 -11.83 -19.19
C LEU A 13 17.79 -10.49 -19.00
N PRO A 14 18.04 -9.47 -19.85
CA PRO A 14 17.50 -8.12 -19.66
C PRO A 14 15.97 -8.01 -19.85
N LYS A 15 15.32 -9.06 -20.38
CA LYS A 15 13.90 -9.01 -20.77
C LYS A 15 12.92 -9.35 -19.64
N ASN A 16 13.34 -10.14 -18.64
CA ASN A 16 12.45 -10.54 -17.54
C ASN A 16 12.38 -9.48 -16.43
N ALA A 17 13.44 -8.69 -16.24
CA ALA A 17 13.51 -7.67 -15.19
C ALA A 17 12.58 -6.48 -15.48
N ASP A 18 12.50 -6.00 -16.72
CA ASP A 18 11.66 -4.84 -17.08
C ASP A 18 10.16 -5.19 -17.02
N LEU A 19 9.76 -6.36 -17.50
CA LEU A 19 8.37 -6.81 -17.41
C LEU A 19 7.92 -6.99 -15.95
N VAL A 20 8.78 -7.56 -15.10
CA VAL A 20 8.50 -7.73 -13.67
C VAL A 20 8.46 -6.37 -12.96
N ALA A 21 9.40 -5.46 -13.28
CA ALA A 21 9.42 -4.11 -12.74
C ALA A 21 8.12 -3.34 -13.09
N ARG A 22 7.68 -3.37 -14.35
CA ARG A 22 6.42 -2.74 -14.78
C ARG A 22 5.20 -3.34 -14.09
N LYS A 23 5.11 -4.67 -14.00
CA LYS A 23 4.02 -5.35 -13.29
C LYS A 23 3.99 -4.98 -11.80
N SER A 24 5.15 -4.94 -11.16
CA SER A 24 5.27 -4.55 -9.75
C SER A 24 4.94 -3.07 -9.50
N ALA A 25 5.31 -2.18 -10.43
CA ALA A 25 4.94 -0.76 -10.37
C ALA A 25 3.41 -0.57 -10.50
N ASN A 26 2.76 -1.31 -11.39
CA ASN A 26 1.30 -1.30 -11.52
C ASN A 26 0.60 -1.77 -10.24
N ILE A 27 1.09 -2.85 -9.63
CA ILE A 27 0.55 -3.36 -8.35
C ILE A 27 0.70 -2.31 -7.24
N VAL A 28 1.83 -1.60 -7.18
CA VAL A 28 2.02 -0.51 -6.20
C VAL A 28 1.08 0.66 -6.48
N ALA A 29 0.83 1.01 -7.75
CA ALA A 29 -0.11 2.05 -8.12
C ALA A 29 -1.55 1.68 -7.76
N GLU A 30 -1.96 0.44 -8.02
CA GLU A 30 -3.27 -0.10 -7.61
C GLU A 30 -3.44 -0.11 -6.09
N ALA A 31 -2.40 -0.52 -5.34
CA ALA A 31 -2.43 -0.50 -3.87
C ALA A 31 -2.61 0.93 -3.32
N LYS A 32 -1.97 1.94 -3.93
CA LYS A 32 -2.16 3.35 -3.56
C LYS A 32 -3.58 3.84 -3.86
N ALA A 33 -4.14 3.47 -5.01
CA ALA A 33 -5.51 3.81 -5.37
C ALA A 33 -6.52 3.15 -4.41
N CYS A 34 -6.26 1.92 -3.98
CA CYS A 34 -7.09 1.21 -3.00
C CYS A 34 -7.05 1.89 -1.62
N LEU A 35 -5.87 2.29 -1.14
CA LEU A 35 -5.74 3.07 0.09
C LEU A 35 -6.52 4.38 0.03
N LYS A 36 -6.46 5.10 -1.10
CA LYS A 36 -7.24 6.32 -1.28
C LYS A 36 -8.74 6.05 -1.21
N LYS A 37 -9.24 4.99 -1.86
CA LYS A 37 -10.65 4.57 -1.74
C LYS A 37 -11.06 4.21 -0.31
N GLN A 38 -10.16 3.62 0.47
CA GLN A 38 -10.43 3.33 1.88
C GLN A 38 -10.45 4.59 2.74
N GLU A 39 -9.57 5.56 2.47
CA GLU A 39 -9.59 6.89 3.09
C GLU A 39 -10.88 7.63 2.75
N ASP A 40 -11.27 7.66 1.47
CA ASP A 40 -12.52 8.25 1.00
C ASP A 40 -13.74 7.53 1.63
N PHE A 41 -13.70 6.20 1.77
CA PHE A 41 -14.75 5.44 2.47
C PHE A 41 -14.84 5.79 3.96
N MET A 42 -13.72 5.97 4.65
CA MET A 42 -13.72 6.44 6.04
C MET A 42 -14.38 7.83 6.19
N GLU A 43 -14.28 8.68 5.18
CA GLU A 43 -14.98 9.97 5.12
C GLU A 43 -16.47 9.79 4.75
N GLU A 44 -16.79 8.88 3.82
CA GLU A 44 -18.14 8.65 3.27
C GLU A 44 -19.07 7.74 4.09
N VAL A 45 -18.58 6.98 5.07
CA VAL A 45 -19.41 6.25 6.08
C VAL A 45 -20.47 7.17 6.76
N GLY A 46 -20.40 8.48 6.52
CA GLY A 46 -21.48 9.44 6.73
C GLY A 46 -22.88 9.08 6.19
N MET A 47 -23.03 8.23 5.16
CA MET A 47 -24.34 7.79 4.65
C MET A 47 -25.07 6.85 5.64
N ASP A 48 -24.43 5.77 6.08
CA ASP A 48 -25.00 4.86 7.10
C ASP A 48 -25.16 5.56 8.45
N ARG A 49 -24.25 6.49 8.78
CA ARG A 49 -24.34 7.28 10.01
C ARG A 49 -25.58 8.16 10.08
N LYS A 50 -26.02 8.73 8.95
CA LYS A 50 -27.26 9.53 8.88
C LYS A 50 -28.50 8.64 9.10
N ASN A 51 -28.52 7.45 8.53
CA ASN A 51 -29.60 6.47 8.70
C ASN A 51 -29.66 5.93 10.13
N LEU A 52 -28.52 5.62 10.74
CA LEU A 52 -28.43 5.22 12.16
C LEU A 52 -28.85 6.35 13.10
N ARG A 53 -28.43 7.59 12.84
CA ARG A 53 -28.86 8.74 13.64
C ARG A 53 -30.36 8.98 13.54
N THR A 54 -30.95 8.87 12.36
CA THR A 54 -32.40 9.02 12.17
C THR A 54 -33.17 7.88 12.85
N TYR A 55 -32.67 6.65 12.78
CA TYR A 55 -33.23 5.51 13.51
C TYR A 55 -33.18 5.69 15.04
N ILE A 56 -32.02 6.07 15.59
CA ILE A 56 -31.87 6.35 17.03
C ILE A 56 -32.76 7.51 17.47
N ASN A 57 -32.95 8.51 16.62
CA ASN A 57 -33.78 9.67 16.95
C ASN A 57 -35.28 9.43 16.80
N SER A 58 -35.71 8.30 16.23
CA SER A 58 -37.12 7.94 16.08
C SER A 58 -37.86 7.86 17.42
N ASP A 59 -39.20 7.99 17.40
CA ASP A 59 -40.04 7.97 18.61
C ASP A 59 -40.14 6.59 19.28
N ARG A 60 -39.48 5.57 18.72
CA ARG A 60 -39.47 4.21 19.25
C ARG A 60 -38.56 4.04 20.46
N TRP A 61 -37.76 5.05 20.82
CA TRP A 61 -36.72 4.97 21.83
C TRP A 61 -36.98 5.95 22.98
N SER A 62 -36.77 5.51 24.22
CA SER A 62 -36.78 6.42 25.37
C SER A 62 -35.55 7.34 25.36
N ALA A 63 -35.64 8.50 26.02
CA ALA A 63 -34.54 9.47 26.06
C ALA A 63 -33.22 8.87 26.58
N GLN A 64 -33.30 7.97 27.56
CA GLN A 64 -32.15 7.27 28.12
C GLN A 64 -31.54 6.28 27.12
N GLN A 65 -32.36 5.54 26.38
CA GLN A 65 -31.90 4.63 25.33
C GLN A 65 -31.26 5.40 24.16
N LYS A 66 -31.84 6.55 23.77
CA LYS A 66 -31.27 7.45 22.76
C LYS A 66 -29.89 7.95 23.17
N HIS A 67 -29.73 8.37 24.42
CA HIS A 67 -28.46 8.86 24.94
C HIS A 67 -27.39 7.76 24.94
N LYS A 68 -27.73 6.56 25.45
CA LYS A 68 -26.82 5.41 25.46
C LYS A 68 -26.41 4.99 24.05
N ALA A 69 -27.36 4.88 23.12
CA ALA A 69 -27.06 4.53 21.73
C ALA A 69 -26.18 5.56 21.02
N ARG A 70 -26.33 6.85 21.31
CA ARG A 70 -25.43 7.88 20.78
C ARG A 70 -24.01 7.73 21.32
N GLN A 71 -23.85 7.42 22.61
CA GLN A 71 -22.54 7.17 23.20
C GLN A 71 -21.87 5.94 22.60
N GLU A 72 -22.58 4.82 22.50
CA GLU A 72 -22.08 3.58 21.88
C GLU A 72 -21.72 3.81 20.41
N LEU A 73 -22.50 4.60 19.67
CA LEU A 73 -22.21 4.90 18.26
C LEU A 73 -20.96 5.76 18.09
N ILE A 74 -20.72 6.72 19.00
CA ILE A 74 -19.47 7.50 19.01
C ILE A 74 -18.29 6.57 19.32
N ARG A 75 -18.42 5.77 20.38
CA ARG A 75 -17.38 4.82 20.81
C ARG A 75 -17.03 3.83 19.69
N TRP A 76 -18.02 3.19 19.10
CA TRP A 76 -17.84 2.26 17.98
C TRP A 76 -17.16 2.92 16.79
N ASN A 77 -17.54 4.16 16.47
CA ASN A 77 -16.91 4.91 15.38
C ASN A 77 -15.44 5.23 15.69
N ASP A 78 -15.11 5.57 16.94
CA ASP A 78 -13.74 5.86 17.33
C ASP A 78 -12.87 4.58 17.33
N GLU A 79 -13.44 3.44 17.78
CA GLU A 79 -12.80 2.11 17.70
C GLU A 79 -12.56 1.70 16.24
N MET A 80 -13.56 1.80 15.35
CA MET A 80 -13.41 1.49 13.93
C MET A 80 -12.38 2.39 13.23
N LYS A 81 -12.34 3.69 13.55
CA LYS A 81 -11.33 4.59 12.99
C LYS A 81 -9.92 4.23 13.45
N ALA A 82 -9.77 3.81 14.71
CA ALA A 82 -8.47 3.39 15.24
C ALA A 82 -7.98 2.10 14.55
N ASP A 83 -8.85 1.10 14.40
CA ASP A 83 -8.53 -0.16 13.73
C ASP A 83 -8.13 0.07 12.26
N ILE A 84 -8.94 0.84 11.52
CA ILE A 84 -8.64 1.15 10.11
C ILE A 84 -7.36 1.99 10.00
N ALA A 85 -7.12 2.95 10.89
CA ALA A 85 -5.89 3.73 10.89
C ALA A 85 -4.64 2.85 11.14
N GLN A 86 -4.75 1.83 12.00
CA GLN A 86 -3.69 0.86 12.24
C GLN A 86 -3.41 0.02 10.99
N ASP A 87 -4.46 -0.46 10.32
CA ASP A 87 -4.34 -1.22 9.07
C ASP A 87 -3.74 -0.39 7.92
N VAL A 88 -4.21 0.85 7.75
CA VAL A 88 -3.66 1.79 6.76
C VAL A 88 -2.18 2.07 7.05
N SER A 89 -1.81 2.24 8.32
CA SER A 89 -0.41 2.43 8.72
C SER A 89 0.46 1.22 8.38
N ALA A 90 -0.03 0.00 8.63
CA ALA A 90 0.64 -1.24 8.25
C ALA A 90 0.82 -1.35 6.73
N LYS A 91 -0.25 -1.10 5.95
CA LYS A 91 -0.19 -1.10 4.48
C LYS A 91 0.73 -0.04 3.92
N ARG A 92 0.77 1.16 4.51
CA ARG A 92 1.75 2.21 4.14
C ARG A 92 3.20 1.78 4.41
N LYS A 93 3.47 0.98 5.45
CA LYS A 93 4.81 0.41 5.71
C LYS A 93 5.16 -0.66 4.66
N GLU A 94 4.23 -1.55 4.34
CA GLU A 94 4.40 -2.56 3.28
C GLU A 94 4.71 -1.91 1.93
N ILE A 95 3.94 -0.88 1.54
CA ILE A 95 4.15 -0.15 0.28
C ILE A 95 5.52 0.55 0.28
N ARG A 96 5.93 1.16 1.39
CA ARG A 96 7.27 1.78 1.48
C ARG A 96 8.38 0.75 1.31
N PHE A 97 8.24 -0.43 1.92
CA PHE A 97 9.21 -1.52 1.76
C PHE A 97 9.24 -2.04 0.32
N ALA A 98 8.08 -2.33 -0.28
CA ALA A 98 7.98 -2.74 -1.67
C ALA A 98 8.57 -1.69 -2.63
N SER A 99 8.28 -0.40 -2.41
CA SER A 99 8.83 0.70 -3.20
C SER A 99 10.36 0.77 -3.08
N LYS A 100 10.92 0.52 -1.88
CA LYS A 100 12.37 0.49 -1.66
C LYS A 100 13.05 -0.68 -2.39
N LEU A 101 12.41 -1.85 -2.45
CA LEU A 101 12.91 -3.01 -3.18
C LEU A 101 12.90 -2.79 -4.70
N LEU A 102 11.89 -2.10 -5.22
CA LEU A 102 11.81 -1.74 -6.64
C LEU A 102 12.77 -0.61 -7.01
N ASN A 103 13.02 0.32 -6.09
CA ASN A 103 13.98 1.41 -6.25
C ASN A 103 15.43 1.03 -5.91
N ILE A 104 15.79 -0.26 -5.89
CA ILE A 104 17.21 -0.65 -5.87
C ILE A 104 17.79 -0.21 -7.21
N GLN A 105 18.23 1.04 -7.26
CA GLN A 105 19.02 1.59 -8.35
C GLN A 105 20.14 0.59 -8.63
N PRO A 106 20.35 0.17 -9.89
CA PRO A 106 21.57 -0.53 -10.22
C PRO A 106 22.70 0.41 -9.79
N LYS A 107 23.50 0.00 -8.80
CA LYS A 107 24.68 0.74 -8.35
C LYS A 107 25.35 1.26 -9.61
N SER A 108 25.43 2.59 -9.75
CA SER A 108 26.13 3.20 -10.86
C SER A 108 27.46 2.47 -10.94
N THR A 109 27.71 1.78 -12.05
CA THR A 109 29.02 1.21 -12.30
C THR A 109 29.90 2.44 -12.37
N GLN A 110 30.54 2.80 -11.25
CA GLN A 110 31.66 3.71 -11.28
C GLN A 110 32.70 2.97 -12.10
N THR A 111 32.64 3.21 -13.41
CA THR A 111 33.76 3.01 -14.30
C THR A 111 34.79 4.04 -13.84
N THR A 112 35.50 3.74 -12.75
CA THR A 112 36.80 4.32 -12.48
C THR A 112 37.64 3.93 -13.68
N ARG A 113 37.67 4.82 -14.68
CA ARG A 113 38.62 4.81 -15.80
C ARG A 113 39.98 4.52 -15.17
N ARG A 114 40.47 3.29 -15.36
CA ARG A 114 41.85 2.92 -15.05
C ARG A 114 42.72 3.91 -15.82
N ARG A 115 43.23 4.94 -15.14
CA ARG A 115 44.29 5.77 -15.68
C ARG A 115 45.47 4.82 -15.86
N ARG A 116 45.85 4.62 -17.13
CA ARG A 116 47.05 3.93 -17.53
C ARG A 116 48.21 4.80 -17.04
N THR A 117 48.69 4.56 -15.82
CA THR A 117 49.95 5.13 -15.35
C THR A 117 51.04 4.35 -16.07
N GLY A 118 51.55 4.95 -17.14
CA GLY A 118 52.76 4.45 -17.79
C GLY A 118 53.91 4.51 -16.79
N PHE A 119 54.53 3.36 -16.56
CA PHE A 119 55.91 3.26 -16.15
C PHE A 119 56.54 2.10 -16.93
N ILE A 120 57.57 2.49 -17.69
CA ILE A 120 58.53 1.72 -18.52
C ILE A 120 57.93 1.03 -19.75
#